data_AF-A0AAE9RUB5-F1
#
_entry.id   AF-A0AAE9RUB5-F1
#
_cell.length_a   1.000
_cell.length_b   1.000
_cell.length_c   1.000
_cell.angle_alpha   90.00
_cell.angle_beta   90.00
_cell.angle_gamma   90.00
#
_symmetry.space_group_name_H-M   'P 1'
#
loop_
_entity.id
_entity.type
_entity.pdbx_description
1 polymer ?
#
loop_
_entity_poly.entity_id
_entity_poly.type
_entity_poly.pdbx_seq_one_letter_code
_entity_poly.pdbx_strand_id
1 'polypeptide(L)'
;MKQAHGPDDNRSMWMLMGIGIVCVFGFFIQILVLSRYLDRPLALFMASQKGTALVDIAAHITKFGKAYWFLVPAAALFVFYRFINRSPQKSFNCFFIIASIAVSGIVIKILKIIFGRARPGVLIDDGFYGFTFFRLDREFNSFPSAHTGVAIAAGVALALIMQKHRWVPIILGIVIASSRIIINAHYLSDVVASSLISTVTVLLLYDILGYFGYRAGEPDRHSPDMQGSLKLMSNVIGAPVAEHENGQRPQDGLTTRIIGVMNIAAILILIGLIFDFVLIEWFEWQYQPAELIPGWWLPAAITLCALGVGASLYVGRAGRGCARR
;
A
#
# COMPACT_ATOMS: atom_id res chain seq x y z
N MET A 1 -0.67 -3.08 -44.51
CA MET A 1 0.31 -1.97 -44.34
C MET A 1 0.73 -1.97 -42.87
N LYS A 2 1.97 -2.37 -42.55
CA LYS A 2 2.45 -2.43 -41.15
C LYS A 2 2.47 -1.00 -40.58
N GLN A 3 1.69 -0.74 -39.53
CA GLN A 3 1.72 0.55 -38.83
C GLN A 3 3.09 0.69 -38.15
N ALA A 4 3.93 1.58 -38.69
CA ALA A 4 5.17 1.98 -38.05
C ALA A 4 4.87 2.55 -36.65
N HIS A 5 5.43 1.93 -35.61
CA HIS A 5 5.40 2.48 -34.25
C HIS A 5 6.26 3.75 -34.26
N GLY A 6 5.68 4.89 -33.89
CA GLY A 6 6.37 6.17 -33.88
C GLY A 6 7.46 6.20 -32.79
N PRO A 7 8.51 7.02 -32.98
CA PRO A 7 9.64 7.13 -32.04
C PRO A 7 9.26 7.58 -30.61
N ASP A 8 8.03 8.09 -30.39
CA ASP A 8 7.54 8.50 -29.07
C ASP A 8 7.05 7.32 -28.21
N ASP A 9 6.58 6.24 -28.82
CA ASP A 9 6.08 5.05 -28.12
C ASP A 9 7.23 4.26 -27.46
N ASN A 10 8.36 4.18 -28.17
CA ASN A 10 9.56 3.59 -27.58
C ASN A 10 10.10 4.43 -26.41
N ARG A 11 10.03 5.77 -26.46
CA ARG A 11 10.52 6.63 -25.37
C ARG A 11 9.69 6.47 -24.10
N SER A 12 8.36 6.42 -24.21
CA SER A 12 7.47 6.24 -23.04
C SER A 12 7.71 4.88 -22.38
N MET A 13 7.91 3.82 -23.17
CA MET A 13 8.27 2.49 -22.69
C MET A 13 9.61 2.49 -21.94
N TRP A 14 10.67 3.09 -22.51
CA TRP A 14 11.98 3.18 -21.85
C TRP A 14 11.92 4.01 -20.55
N MET A 15 11.14 5.10 -20.53
CA MET A 15 10.93 5.89 -19.31
C MET A 15 10.20 5.07 -18.24
N LEU A 16 9.15 4.35 -18.60
CA LEU A 16 8.43 3.44 -17.70
C LEU A 16 9.36 2.37 -17.12
N MET A 17 10.16 1.72 -17.96
CA MET A 17 11.13 0.73 -17.51
C MET A 17 12.17 1.36 -16.57
N GLY A 18 12.70 2.53 -16.91
CA GLY A 18 13.67 3.25 -16.09
C GLY A 18 13.12 3.62 -14.70
N ILE A 19 11.93 4.22 -14.64
CA ILE A 19 11.28 4.56 -13.36
C ILE A 19 10.98 3.28 -12.56
N GLY A 20 10.55 2.21 -13.23
CA GLY A 20 10.22 0.94 -12.56
C GLY A 20 11.43 0.31 -11.91
N ILE A 21 12.54 0.29 -12.63
CA ILE A 21 13.84 -0.16 -12.12
C ILE A 21 14.23 0.66 -10.90
N VAL A 22 14.20 1.99 -10.98
CA VAL A 22 14.56 2.88 -9.85
C VAL A 22 13.66 2.63 -8.63
N CYS A 23 12.34 2.47 -8.81
CA CYS A 23 11.44 2.16 -7.71
C CYS A 23 11.76 0.80 -7.07
N VAL A 24 12.03 -0.23 -7.88
CA VAL A 24 12.36 -1.55 -7.36
C VAL A 24 13.68 -1.50 -6.58
N PHE A 25 14.74 -0.93 -7.17
CA PHE A 25 16.04 -0.80 -6.50
C PHE A 25 15.96 0.05 -5.23
N GLY A 26 15.31 1.21 -5.28
CA GLY A 26 15.14 2.07 -4.12
C GLY A 26 14.36 1.38 -3.01
N PHE A 27 13.30 0.64 -3.34
CA PHE A 27 12.57 -0.17 -2.37
C PHE A 27 13.46 -1.24 -1.72
N PHE A 28 14.23 -1.98 -2.50
CA PHE A 28 15.15 -2.98 -1.97
C PHE A 28 16.20 -2.35 -1.05
N ILE A 29 16.81 -1.23 -1.46
CA ILE A 29 17.78 -0.49 -0.63
C ILE A 29 17.12 -0.08 0.68
N GLN A 30 15.91 0.46 0.65
CA GLN A 30 15.19 0.89 1.84
C GLN A 30 14.97 -0.27 2.83
N ILE A 31 14.51 -1.42 2.33
CA ILE A 31 14.31 -2.61 3.18
C ILE A 31 15.65 -3.13 3.73
N LEU A 32 16.72 -3.11 2.93
CA LEU A 32 18.05 -3.52 3.37
C LEU A 32 18.56 -2.63 4.50
N VAL A 33 18.47 -1.30 4.34
CA VAL A 33 18.88 -0.32 5.34
C VAL A 33 18.11 -0.54 6.65
N LEU A 34 16.78 -0.60 6.59
CA LEU A 34 15.95 -0.86 7.77
C LEU A 34 16.30 -2.18 8.46
N SER A 35 16.48 -3.26 7.68
CA SER A 35 16.82 -4.58 8.22
C SER A 35 18.20 -4.61 8.88
N ARG A 36 19.17 -3.92 8.30
CA ARG A 36 20.55 -3.96 8.78
C ARG A 36 20.73 -3.15 10.05
N TYR A 37 20.13 -1.96 10.10
CA TYR A 37 20.46 -0.94 11.10
C TYR A 37 19.37 -0.75 12.16
N LEU A 38 18.09 -0.85 11.81
CA LEU A 38 16.99 -0.45 12.71
C LEU A 38 16.19 -1.61 13.28
N ASP A 39 16.00 -2.70 12.54
CA ASP A 39 15.10 -3.76 12.95
C ASP A 39 15.49 -4.46 14.25
N ARG A 40 16.75 -4.93 14.38
CA ARG A 40 17.21 -5.63 15.59
C ARG A 40 17.18 -4.74 16.85
N PRO A 41 17.81 -3.54 16.87
CA PRO A 41 17.81 -2.71 18.08
C PRO A 41 16.39 -2.31 18.48
N LEU A 42 15.53 -1.99 17.50
CA LEU A 42 14.13 -1.65 17.78
C LEU A 42 13.35 -2.85 18.34
N ALA A 43 13.52 -4.06 17.81
CA ALA A 43 12.83 -5.24 18.34
C ALA A 43 13.26 -5.57 19.78
N LEU A 44 14.56 -5.45 20.08
CA LEU A 44 15.08 -5.63 21.44
C LEU A 44 14.57 -4.55 22.39
N PHE A 45 14.54 -3.29 21.93
CA PHE A 45 13.95 -2.20 22.69
C PHE A 45 12.47 -2.46 22.98
N MET A 46 11.67 -2.85 21.99
CA MET A 46 10.24 -3.16 22.19
C MET A 46 10.02 -4.36 23.12
N ALA A 47 10.92 -5.34 23.10
CA ALA A 47 10.90 -6.45 24.04
C ALA A 47 11.03 -5.98 25.49
N SER A 48 11.91 -4.99 25.73
CA SER A 48 12.09 -4.39 27.07
C SER A 48 10.88 -3.60 27.57
N GLN A 49 9.98 -3.17 26.67
CA GLN A 49 8.78 -2.40 27.01
C GLN A 49 7.57 -3.27 27.33
N LYS A 50 7.73 -4.60 27.37
CA LYS A 50 6.65 -5.54 27.69
C LYS A 50 6.05 -5.24 29.07
N GLY A 51 4.71 -5.19 29.16
CA GLY A 51 3.99 -4.88 30.39
C GLY A 51 3.76 -3.40 30.66
N THR A 52 4.20 -2.51 29.76
CA THR A 52 3.86 -1.08 29.82
C THR A 52 2.47 -0.81 29.25
N ALA A 53 1.82 0.25 29.72
CA ALA A 53 0.53 0.71 29.19
C ALA A 53 0.57 0.97 27.67
N LEU A 54 1.72 1.39 27.14
CA LEU A 54 1.91 1.59 25.71
C LEU A 54 1.71 0.29 24.92
N VAL A 55 2.32 -0.81 25.37
CA VAL A 55 2.19 -2.13 24.74
C VAL A 55 0.77 -2.66 24.88
N ASP A 56 0.12 -2.45 26.02
CA ASP A 56 -1.27 -2.88 26.23
C ASP A 56 -2.24 -2.12 25.32
N ILE A 57 -2.10 -0.80 25.20
CA ILE A 57 -2.91 0.01 24.26
C ILE A 57 -2.67 -0.46 22.83
N ALA A 58 -1.41 -0.66 22.44
CA ALA A 58 -1.07 -1.17 21.11
C ALA A 58 -1.66 -2.56 20.84
N ALA A 59 -1.70 -3.45 21.85
CA ALA A 59 -2.31 -4.77 21.77
C ALA A 59 -3.85 -4.70 21.58
N HIS A 60 -4.50 -3.65 22.06
CA HIS A 60 -5.91 -3.39 21.76
C HIS A 60 -6.10 -2.86 20.34
N ILE A 61 -5.31 -1.84 19.95
CA ILE A 61 -5.35 -1.24 18.62
C ILE A 61 -5.12 -2.28 17.52
N THR A 62 -4.17 -3.21 17.75
CA THR A 62 -3.79 -4.18 16.73
C THR A 62 -4.94 -5.13 16.34
N LYS A 63 -5.95 -5.31 17.20
CA LYS A 63 -7.12 -6.16 16.91
C LYS A 63 -7.89 -5.63 15.70
N PHE A 64 -7.89 -4.31 15.48
CA PHE A 64 -8.52 -3.68 14.32
C PHE A 64 -7.78 -3.95 13.01
N GLY A 65 -6.52 -4.40 13.05
CA GLY A 65 -5.77 -4.81 11.86
C GLY A 65 -6.20 -6.15 11.25
N LYS A 66 -7.18 -6.85 11.85
CA LYS A 66 -7.73 -8.08 11.28
C LYS A 66 -8.72 -7.77 10.16
N ALA A 67 -8.61 -8.51 9.04
CA ALA A 67 -9.40 -8.26 7.83
C ALA A 67 -10.92 -8.20 8.04
N TYR A 68 -11.47 -9.00 8.96
CA TYR A 68 -12.91 -9.03 9.18
C TYR A 68 -13.50 -7.70 9.67
N TRP A 69 -12.72 -6.85 10.36
CA TRP A 69 -13.18 -5.53 10.81
C TRP A 69 -13.49 -4.58 9.65
N PHE A 70 -12.93 -4.83 8.48
CA PHE A 70 -13.16 -4.05 7.27
C PHE A 70 -14.05 -4.80 6.28
N LEU A 71 -13.79 -6.10 6.08
CA LEU A 71 -14.50 -6.91 5.10
C LEU A 71 -15.97 -7.14 5.46
N VAL A 72 -16.30 -7.41 6.74
CA VAL A 72 -17.68 -7.67 7.14
C VAL A 72 -18.56 -6.43 6.97
N PRO A 73 -18.18 -5.24 7.47
CA PRO A 73 -18.96 -4.02 7.23
C PRO A 73 -19.03 -3.66 5.74
N ALA A 74 -17.93 -3.78 4.99
CA ALA A 74 -17.92 -3.49 3.56
C ALA A 74 -18.83 -4.44 2.78
N ALA A 75 -18.86 -5.74 3.12
CA ALA A 75 -19.75 -6.71 2.49
C ALA A 75 -21.22 -6.44 2.82
N ALA A 76 -21.53 -6.12 4.08
CA ALA A 76 -22.90 -5.77 4.48
C ALA A 76 -23.40 -4.52 3.75
N LEU A 77 -22.56 -3.47 3.69
CA LEU A 77 -22.85 -2.23 2.96
C LEU A 77 -22.93 -2.47 1.45
N PHE A 78 -22.10 -3.35 0.90
CA PHE A 78 -22.17 -3.75 -0.50
C PHE A 78 -23.55 -4.33 -0.83
N VAL A 79 -24.01 -5.31 -0.04
CA VAL A 79 -25.33 -5.95 -0.21
C VAL A 79 -26.45 -4.90 -0.07
N PHE A 80 -26.39 -4.07 0.98
CA PHE A 80 -27.37 -3.01 1.20
C PHE A 80 -27.43 -2.03 0.03
N TYR A 81 -26.30 -1.49 -0.42
CA TYR A 81 -26.28 -0.53 -1.52
C TYR A 81 -26.60 -1.16 -2.88
N ARG A 82 -26.31 -2.45 -3.06
CA ARG A 82 -26.58 -3.17 -4.31
C ARG A 82 -28.06 -3.51 -4.48
N PHE A 83 -28.71 -3.98 -3.42
CA PHE A 83 -30.04 -4.59 -3.50
C PHE A 83 -31.16 -3.76 -2.87
N ILE A 84 -30.87 -3.03 -1.78
CA ILE A 84 -31.87 -2.25 -1.03
C ILE A 84 -31.87 -0.81 -1.53
N ASN A 85 -30.78 -0.08 -1.32
CA ASN A 85 -30.68 1.33 -1.73
C ASN A 85 -30.41 1.50 -3.24
N ARG A 86 -30.06 0.41 -3.95
CA ARG A 86 -29.81 0.37 -5.40
C ARG A 86 -28.96 1.53 -5.93
N SER A 87 -27.86 1.83 -5.23
CA SER A 87 -26.90 2.85 -5.65
C SER A 87 -25.64 2.17 -6.20
N PRO A 88 -25.48 2.14 -7.53
CA PRO A 88 -24.33 1.47 -8.18
C PRO A 88 -23.00 2.00 -7.66
N GLN A 89 -22.87 3.32 -7.54
CA GLN A 89 -21.64 3.95 -7.07
C GLN A 89 -21.28 3.58 -5.62
N LYS A 90 -22.25 3.58 -4.70
CA LYS A 90 -21.99 3.23 -3.29
C LYS A 90 -21.68 1.74 -3.14
N SER A 91 -22.35 0.90 -3.92
CA SER A 91 -22.04 -0.54 -3.99
C SER A 91 -20.62 -0.76 -4.54
N PHE A 92 -20.24 -0.07 -5.62
CA PHE A 92 -18.89 -0.16 -6.18
C PHE A 92 -17.81 0.30 -5.20
N ASN A 93 -18.03 1.39 -4.45
CA ASN A 93 -17.09 1.83 -3.42
C ASN A 93 -16.85 0.73 -2.36
N CYS A 94 -17.90 0.00 -1.96
CA CYS A 94 -17.76 -1.11 -1.01
C CYS A 94 -17.00 -2.29 -1.62
N PHE A 95 -17.30 -2.63 -2.88
CA PHE A 95 -16.55 -3.65 -3.63
C PHE A 95 -15.07 -3.28 -3.75
N PHE A 96 -14.76 -2.02 -4.06
CA PHE A 96 -13.38 -1.54 -4.19
C PHE A 96 -12.58 -1.72 -2.90
N ILE A 97 -13.18 -1.47 -1.72
CA ILE A 97 -12.54 -1.73 -0.42
C ILE A 97 -12.25 -3.24 -0.25
N ILE A 98 -13.23 -4.10 -0.55
CA ILE A 98 -13.09 -5.55 -0.45
C ILE A 98 -11.96 -6.04 -1.38
N ALA A 99 -11.99 -5.64 -2.65
CA ALA A 99 -11.01 -6.01 -3.64
C ALA A 99 -9.59 -5.52 -3.26
N SER A 100 -9.48 -4.28 -2.76
CA SER A 100 -8.22 -3.70 -2.30
C SER A 100 -7.57 -4.53 -1.19
N ILE A 101 -8.35 -4.95 -0.18
CA ILE A 101 -7.87 -5.77 0.93
C ILE A 101 -7.56 -7.19 0.46
N ALA A 102 -8.41 -7.78 -0.39
CA ALA A 102 -8.24 -9.14 -0.88
C ALA A 102 -6.98 -9.29 -1.73
N VAL A 103 -6.80 -8.43 -2.74
CA VAL A 103 -5.64 -8.47 -3.63
C VAL A 103 -4.35 -8.21 -2.85
N SER A 104 -4.31 -7.18 -2.00
CA SER A 104 -3.14 -6.90 -1.15
C SER A 104 -2.83 -8.07 -0.21
N GLY A 105 -3.86 -8.69 0.37
CA GLY A 105 -3.72 -9.86 1.24
C GLY A 105 -3.16 -11.09 0.53
N ILE A 106 -3.56 -11.33 -0.73
CA ILE A 106 -3.02 -12.41 -1.56
C ILE A 106 -1.53 -12.15 -1.83
N VAL A 107 -1.17 -10.94 -2.28
CA VAL A 107 0.22 -10.56 -2.55
C VAL A 107 1.08 -10.76 -1.29
N ILE A 108 0.64 -10.26 -0.14
CA ILE A 108 1.38 -10.40 1.13
C ILE A 108 1.54 -11.87 1.54
N LYS A 109 0.52 -12.71 1.39
CA LYS A 109 0.61 -14.13 1.71
C LYS A 109 1.64 -14.85 0.83
N ILE A 110 1.67 -14.54 -0.47
CA ILE A 110 2.66 -15.10 -1.39
C ILE A 110 4.08 -14.68 -0.97
N LEU A 111 4.28 -13.38 -0.72
CA LEU A 111 5.59 -12.87 -0.31
C LEU A 111 6.05 -13.44 1.04
N LYS A 112 5.14 -13.67 1.98
CA LYS A 112 5.47 -14.33 3.26
C LYS A 112 6.12 -15.69 3.05
N ILE A 113 5.50 -16.52 2.22
CA ILE A 113 6.02 -17.85 1.90
C ILE A 113 7.39 -17.73 1.24
N ILE A 114 7.54 -16.84 0.26
CA ILE A 114 8.79 -16.64 -0.47
C ILE A 114 9.93 -16.25 0.47
N PHE A 115 9.72 -15.23 1.33
CA PHE A 115 10.80 -14.67 2.14
C PHE A 115 11.12 -15.48 3.41
N GLY A 116 10.13 -16.10 4.05
CA GLY A 116 10.38 -16.96 5.20
C GLY A 116 11.18 -16.29 6.34
N ARG A 117 10.84 -15.05 6.70
CA ARG A 117 11.57 -14.27 7.71
C ARG A 117 11.16 -14.64 9.14
N ALA A 118 12.14 -14.96 9.98
CA ALA A 118 11.95 -15.14 11.42
C ALA A 118 11.27 -13.93 12.07
N ARG A 119 10.41 -14.13 13.07
CA ARG A 119 9.77 -13.06 13.84
C ARG A 119 10.68 -12.51 14.95
N PRO A 120 10.37 -11.33 15.53
CA PRO A 120 11.08 -10.82 16.70
C PRO A 120 11.14 -11.81 17.88
N GLY A 121 10.10 -12.63 18.09
CA GLY A 121 10.11 -13.67 19.12
C GLY A 121 11.24 -14.68 18.93
N VAL A 122 11.48 -15.15 17.71
CA VAL A 122 12.56 -16.10 17.38
C VAL A 122 13.95 -15.48 17.63
N LEU A 123 14.10 -14.17 17.38
CA LEU A 123 15.33 -13.45 17.73
C LEU A 123 15.55 -13.42 19.25
N ILE A 124 14.49 -13.25 20.03
CA ILE A 124 14.58 -13.14 21.49
C ILE A 124 14.81 -14.51 22.13
N ASP A 125 14.09 -15.52 21.67
CA ASP A 125 14.08 -16.85 22.27
C ASP A 125 15.28 -17.69 21.79
N ASP A 126 15.60 -17.65 20.48
CA ASP A 126 16.61 -18.50 19.85
C ASP A 126 17.84 -17.73 19.34
N GLY A 127 17.85 -16.41 19.43
CA GLY A 127 18.93 -15.56 18.89
C GLY A 127 18.96 -15.45 17.37
N PHE A 128 18.04 -16.13 16.66
CA PHE A 128 18.06 -16.19 15.20
C PHE A 128 17.38 -14.97 14.56
N TYR A 129 18.12 -14.29 13.68
CA TYR A 129 17.63 -13.17 12.88
C TYR A 129 18.00 -13.38 11.41
N GLY A 130 17.00 -13.49 10.54
CA GLY A 130 17.24 -13.60 9.12
C GLY A 130 16.05 -14.13 8.31
N PHE A 131 16.33 -14.34 7.03
CA PHE A 131 15.43 -14.95 6.06
C PHE A 131 15.84 -16.40 5.82
N THR A 132 14.87 -17.30 5.84
CA THR A 132 15.11 -18.73 5.56
C THR A 132 14.55 -19.15 4.21
N PHE A 133 13.68 -18.32 3.62
CA PHE A 133 12.98 -18.53 2.35
C PHE A 133 12.10 -19.79 2.30
N PHE A 134 10.99 -19.72 1.57
CA PHE A 134 10.08 -20.85 1.31
C PHE A 134 9.59 -21.59 2.57
N ARG A 135 9.09 -20.85 3.56
CA ARG A 135 8.56 -21.38 4.83
C ARG A 135 7.05 -21.21 4.97
N LEU A 136 6.43 -22.17 5.65
CA LEU A 136 4.98 -22.16 5.96
C LEU A 136 4.69 -22.04 7.46
N ASP A 137 5.69 -22.23 8.31
CA ASP A 137 5.56 -22.11 9.75
C ASP A 137 5.26 -20.66 10.18
N ARG A 138 4.60 -20.47 11.32
CA ARG A 138 4.14 -19.14 11.74
C ARG A 138 5.28 -18.24 12.21
N GLU A 139 6.32 -18.85 12.77
CA GLU A 139 7.49 -18.21 13.37
C GLU A 139 8.40 -17.57 12.34
N PHE A 140 8.49 -18.16 11.13
CA PHE A 140 9.26 -17.64 10.01
C PHE A 140 8.38 -16.95 8.96
N ASN A 141 7.18 -16.53 9.34
CA ASN A 141 6.27 -15.76 8.47
C ASN A 141 6.11 -14.32 8.96
N SER A 142 7.22 -13.62 9.24
CA SER A 142 7.22 -12.21 9.66
C SER A 142 6.98 -11.26 8.49
N PHE A 143 7.87 -11.27 7.49
CA PHE A 143 7.88 -10.33 6.37
C PHE A 143 6.97 -10.76 5.22
N PRO A 144 6.15 -9.87 4.60
CA PRO A 144 5.71 -8.57 5.11
C PRO A 144 4.52 -8.71 6.08
N SER A 145 4.22 -7.67 6.89
CA SER A 145 3.17 -7.72 7.93
C SER A 145 1.73 -7.75 7.39
N ALA A 146 0.97 -8.81 7.65
CA ALA A 146 -0.42 -8.93 7.14
C ALA A 146 -1.42 -7.93 7.77
N HIS A 147 -1.29 -7.61 9.06
CA HIS A 147 -2.18 -6.64 9.72
C HIS A 147 -1.96 -5.23 9.17
N THR A 148 -0.69 -4.88 8.94
CA THR A 148 -0.32 -3.64 8.27
C THR A 148 -0.91 -3.60 6.87
N GLY A 149 -0.79 -4.70 6.11
CA GLY A 149 -1.30 -4.78 4.76
C GLY A 149 -2.79 -4.52 4.64
N VAL A 150 -3.58 -5.11 5.53
CA VAL A 150 -5.03 -4.88 5.62
C VAL A 150 -5.32 -3.41 5.97
N ALA A 151 -4.70 -2.88 7.02
CA ALA A 151 -4.97 -1.54 7.52
C ALA A 151 -4.62 -0.45 6.49
N ILE A 152 -3.47 -0.58 5.83
CA ILE A 152 -3.03 0.35 4.80
C ILE A 152 -3.88 0.20 3.53
N ALA A 153 -4.20 -1.01 3.09
CA ALA A 153 -5.07 -1.20 1.92
C ALA A 153 -6.46 -0.59 2.15
N ALA A 154 -7.05 -0.81 3.32
CA ALA A 154 -8.31 -0.18 3.70
C ALA A 154 -8.19 1.35 3.80
N GLY A 155 -7.12 1.84 4.43
CA GLY A 155 -6.85 3.25 4.62
C GLY A 155 -6.73 4.01 3.29
N VAL A 156 -5.94 3.48 2.36
CA VAL A 156 -5.76 4.05 1.01
C VAL A 156 -7.04 3.96 0.19
N ALA A 157 -7.74 2.83 0.21
CA ALA A 157 -9.01 2.68 -0.51
C ALA A 157 -10.06 3.70 -0.02
N LEU A 158 -10.21 3.85 1.30
CA LEU A 158 -11.09 4.84 1.90
C LEU A 158 -10.64 6.27 1.62
N ALA A 159 -9.34 6.54 1.57
CA ALA A 159 -8.82 7.86 1.21
C ALA A 159 -9.19 8.28 -0.23
N LEU A 160 -9.19 7.33 -1.17
CA LEU A 160 -9.61 7.54 -2.55
C LEU A 160 -11.12 7.78 -2.65
N ILE A 161 -11.92 7.12 -1.81
CA ILE A 161 -13.37 7.32 -1.73
C ILE A 161 -13.72 8.65 -1.04
N MET A 162 -13.10 8.95 0.10
CA MET A 162 -13.41 10.07 1.00
C MET A 162 -12.48 11.26 0.75
N GLN A 163 -12.43 11.77 -0.49
CA GLN A 163 -11.43 12.77 -0.92
C GLN A 163 -11.31 14.00 0.01
N LYS A 164 -12.43 14.47 0.59
CA LYS A 164 -12.47 15.59 1.54
C LYS A 164 -11.76 15.29 2.87
N HIS A 165 -11.84 14.05 3.34
CA HIS A 165 -11.35 13.60 4.66
C HIS A 165 -10.28 12.50 4.56
N ARG A 166 -9.58 12.43 3.43
CA ARG A 166 -8.65 11.35 3.07
C ARG A 166 -7.54 11.07 4.08
N TRP A 167 -7.15 12.06 4.88
CA TRP A 167 -6.11 11.92 5.90
C TRP A 167 -6.54 11.05 7.08
N VAL A 168 -7.83 11.05 7.43
CA VAL A 168 -8.36 10.30 8.57
C VAL A 168 -8.12 8.78 8.43
N PRO A 169 -8.57 8.11 7.35
CA PRO A 169 -8.36 6.67 7.20
C PRO A 169 -6.88 6.29 7.06
N ILE A 170 -6.04 7.20 6.57
CA ILE A 170 -4.59 6.97 6.45
C ILE A 170 -3.93 6.96 7.82
N ILE A 171 -4.21 7.98 8.63
CA ILE A 171 -3.69 8.07 10.00
C ILE A 171 -4.12 6.85 10.80
N LEU A 172 -5.40 6.43 10.70
CA LEU A 172 -5.88 5.21 11.34
C LEU A 172 -5.14 3.95 10.86
N GLY A 173 -4.92 3.83 9.55
CA GLY A 173 -4.15 2.73 8.97
C GLY A 173 -2.71 2.66 9.51
N ILE A 174 -2.05 3.81 9.62
CA ILE A 174 -0.70 3.92 10.18
C ILE A 174 -0.70 3.59 11.67
N VAL A 175 -1.65 4.08 12.47
CA VAL A 175 -1.75 3.76 13.89
C VAL A 175 -1.86 2.24 14.11
N ILE A 176 -2.66 1.56 13.30
CA ILE A 176 -2.77 0.09 13.32
C ILE A 176 -1.46 -0.56 12.86
N ALA A 177 -0.81 -0.04 11.82
CA ALA A 177 0.47 -0.55 11.33
C ALA A 177 1.58 -0.45 12.40
N SER A 178 1.72 0.71 13.03
CA SER A 178 2.70 0.98 14.09
C SER A 178 2.48 0.12 15.32
N SER A 179 1.23 -0.23 15.65
CA SER A 179 0.93 -1.15 16.75
C SER A 179 1.69 -2.48 16.63
N ARG A 180 2.00 -2.94 15.41
CA ARG A 180 2.70 -4.21 15.15
C ARG A 180 4.16 -4.20 15.61
N ILE A 181 4.79 -3.04 15.55
CA ILE A 181 6.14 -2.79 16.04
C ILE A 181 6.10 -2.73 17.57
N ILE A 182 5.17 -1.95 18.12
CA ILE A 182 5.05 -1.71 19.56
C ILE A 182 4.81 -3.02 20.34
N ILE A 183 3.95 -3.90 19.84
CA ILE A 183 3.71 -5.22 20.46
C ILE A 183 4.80 -6.26 20.13
N ASN A 184 5.86 -5.85 19.44
CA ASN A 184 6.98 -6.66 19.01
C ASN A 184 6.59 -7.90 18.18
N ALA A 185 5.57 -7.78 17.33
CA ALA A 185 5.10 -8.88 16.49
C ALA A 185 5.76 -8.90 15.10
N HIS A 186 6.25 -7.76 14.64
CA HIS A 186 6.91 -7.57 13.35
C HIS A 186 8.00 -6.52 13.45
N TYR A 187 9.04 -6.67 12.63
CA TYR A 187 10.09 -5.66 12.51
C TYR A 187 9.59 -4.42 11.75
N LEU A 188 10.31 -3.30 11.87
CA LEU A 188 9.96 -2.05 11.18
C LEU A 188 9.95 -2.24 9.67
N SER A 189 10.95 -2.91 9.09
CA SER A 189 10.97 -3.18 7.66
C SER A 189 9.82 -4.07 7.18
N ASP A 190 9.28 -4.98 8.01
CA ASP A 190 8.09 -5.77 7.68
C ASP A 190 6.86 -4.88 7.48
N VAL A 191 6.75 -3.83 8.32
CA VAL A 191 5.65 -2.86 8.33
C VAL A 191 5.79 -1.86 7.19
N VAL A 192 6.99 -1.33 6.97
CA VAL A 192 7.28 -0.42 5.84
C VAL A 192 7.05 -1.13 4.51
N ALA A 193 7.59 -2.34 4.34
CA ALA A 193 7.39 -3.13 3.12
C ALA A 193 5.91 -3.39 2.85
N SER A 194 5.17 -3.86 3.86
CA SER A 194 3.75 -4.10 3.70
C SER A 194 2.97 -2.84 3.36
N SER A 195 3.35 -1.68 3.91
CA SER A 195 2.66 -0.41 3.65
C SER A 195 2.86 0.03 2.21
N LEU A 196 4.09 -0.05 1.68
CA LEU A 196 4.37 0.29 0.29
C LEU A 196 3.67 -0.69 -0.67
N ILE A 197 3.80 -2.00 -0.43
CA ILE A 197 3.19 -3.05 -1.26
C ILE A 197 1.68 -2.86 -1.33
N SER A 198 0.99 -2.68 -0.19
CA SER A 198 -0.45 -2.45 -0.18
C SER A 198 -0.84 -1.14 -0.86
N THR A 199 -0.10 -0.05 -0.64
CA THR A 199 -0.40 1.24 -1.28
C THR A 199 -0.31 1.13 -2.80
N VAL A 200 0.78 0.56 -3.32
CA VAL A 200 0.98 0.34 -4.75
C VAL A 200 -0.10 -0.58 -5.31
N THR A 201 -0.42 -1.67 -4.62
CA THR A 201 -1.47 -2.62 -5.03
C THR A 201 -2.83 -1.93 -5.17
N VAL A 202 -3.21 -1.09 -4.20
CA VAL A 202 -4.49 -0.37 -4.24
C VAL A 202 -4.52 0.70 -5.33
N LEU A 203 -3.42 1.43 -5.54
CA LEU A 203 -3.34 2.43 -6.61
C LEU A 203 -3.41 1.78 -8.00
N LEU A 204 -2.69 0.68 -8.22
CA LEU A 204 -2.79 -0.10 -9.46
C LEU A 204 -4.22 -0.61 -9.67
N LEU A 205 -4.85 -1.17 -8.63
CA LEU A 205 -6.23 -1.64 -8.72
C LEU A 205 -7.20 -0.50 -9.05
N TYR A 206 -7.03 0.67 -8.43
CA TYR A 206 -7.84 1.87 -8.71
C TYR A 206 -7.72 2.29 -10.18
N ASP A 207 -6.49 2.33 -10.70
CA ASP A 207 -6.24 2.76 -12.08
C ASP A 207 -6.73 1.77 -13.12
N ILE A 208 -6.57 0.46 -12.86
CA ILE A 208 -7.09 -0.63 -13.69
C ILE A 208 -8.62 -0.57 -13.73
N LEU A 209 -9.28 -0.50 -12.58
CA LEU A 209 -10.75 -0.41 -12.53
C LEU A 209 -11.25 0.86 -13.22
N GLY A 210 -10.56 1.98 -13.01
CA GLY A 210 -10.87 3.25 -13.66
C GLY A 210 -10.60 3.24 -15.17
N TYR A 211 -9.77 2.33 -15.69
CA TYR A 211 -9.56 2.16 -17.13
C TYR A 211 -10.79 1.51 -17.76
N PHE A 212 -11.41 0.56 -17.05
CA PHE A 212 -12.68 -0.05 -17.42
C PHE A 212 -13.91 0.81 -17.10
N GLY A 213 -13.72 2.10 -16.75
CA GLY A 213 -14.81 3.04 -16.48
C GLY A 213 -15.32 3.05 -15.04
N TYR A 214 -14.74 2.27 -14.12
CA TYR A 214 -15.18 2.21 -12.73
C TYR A 214 -14.27 3.02 -11.81
N ARG A 215 -14.75 4.16 -11.29
CA ARG A 215 -13.97 4.99 -10.36
C ARG A 215 -14.61 5.08 -8.98
N ALA A 216 -13.85 4.71 -7.96
CA ALA A 216 -14.27 4.90 -6.58
C ALA A 216 -14.19 6.39 -6.20
N GLY A 217 -15.19 6.87 -5.45
CA GLY A 217 -15.23 8.25 -4.93
C GLY A 217 -15.68 9.36 -5.91
N GLU A 218 -15.83 9.09 -7.21
CA GLU A 218 -16.43 10.03 -8.16
C GLU A 218 -17.92 9.70 -8.36
N PRO A 219 -18.84 10.68 -8.32
CA PRO A 219 -20.23 10.44 -8.68
C PRO A 219 -20.32 10.07 -10.16
N ASP A 220 -21.11 9.04 -10.44
CA ASP A 220 -21.36 8.47 -11.77
C ASP A 220 -21.77 9.59 -12.74
N ARG A 221 -20.86 10.04 -13.61
CA ARG A 221 -21.19 11.01 -14.68
C ARG A 221 -21.77 10.33 -15.91
N HIS A 222 -21.72 9.00 -15.97
CA HIS A 222 -22.35 8.21 -16.99
C HIS A 222 -23.20 7.18 -16.27
N SER A 223 -24.49 7.46 -16.14
CA SER A 223 -25.48 6.38 -16.19
C SER A 223 -25.03 5.46 -17.32
N PRO A 224 -24.67 4.20 -17.08
CA PRO A 224 -24.44 3.30 -18.19
C PRO A 224 -25.76 3.31 -18.94
N ASP A 225 -25.74 3.77 -20.19
CA ASP A 225 -26.87 3.48 -21.04
C ASP A 225 -27.03 1.94 -21.03
N MET A 226 -28.25 1.49 -21.27
CA MET A 226 -28.54 0.05 -21.33
C MET A 226 -27.59 -0.67 -22.31
N GLN A 227 -27.04 0.06 -23.31
CA GLN A 227 -26.12 -0.46 -24.32
C GLN A 227 -24.72 -0.78 -23.75
N GLY A 228 -24.22 -0.05 -22.74
CA GLY A 228 -22.93 -0.32 -22.09
C GLY A 228 -22.96 -1.58 -21.21
N SER A 229 -24.07 -1.79 -20.50
CA SER A 229 -24.29 -3.04 -19.74
C SER A 229 -24.53 -4.24 -20.66
N LEU A 230 -25.20 -4.03 -21.81
CA LEU A 230 -25.39 -5.05 -22.84
C LEU A 230 -24.08 -5.39 -23.57
N LYS A 231 -23.21 -4.40 -23.86
CA LYS A 231 -21.85 -4.60 -24.39
C LYS A 231 -21.01 -5.45 -23.44
N LEU A 232 -21.14 -5.24 -22.12
CA LEU A 232 -20.44 -6.03 -21.11
C LEU A 232 -20.93 -7.48 -21.07
N MET A 233 -22.25 -7.72 -21.18
CA MET A 233 -22.76 -9.09 -21.32
C MET A 233 -22.24 -9.76 -22.59
N SER A 234 -22.07 -9.03 -23.70
CA SER A 234 -21.48 -9.57 -24.93
C SER A 234 -19.97 -9.82 -24.84
N ASN A 235 -19.23 -9.00 -24.08
CA ASN A 235 -17.78 -9.16 -23.89
C ASN A 235 -17.43 -10.27 -22.92
N VAL A 236 -18.31 -10.57 -21.95
CA VAL A 236 -18.16 -11.71 -21.02
C VAL A 236 -18.64 -13.02 -21.67
N ILE A 237 -19.50 -12.97 -22.70
CA ILE A 237 -20.07 -14.15 -23.37
C ILE A 237 -19.47 -14.40 -24.79
N GLY A 238 -18.59 -13.53 -25.28
CA GLY A 238 -17.87 -13.75 -26.54
C GLY A 238 -18.75 -13.60 -27.77
N ALA A 239 -18.97 -12.36 -28.20
CA ALA A 239 -19.33 -12.04 -29.59
C ALA A 239 -18.61 -10.75 -30.04
N PRO A 240 -18.16 -10.65 -31.30
CA PRO A 240 -17.34 -9.53 -31.76
C PRO A 240 -18.24 -8.34 -32.11
N VAL A 241 -17.94 -7.14 -31.60
CA VAL A 241 -18.62 -5.92 -32.07
C VAL A 241 -17.63 -4.77 -32.28
N ALA A 242 -17.46 -4.50 -33.58
CA ALA A 242 -17.17 -3.27 -34.34
C ALA A 242 -16.51 -2.04 -33.67
N GLU A 243 -15.48 -1.57 -34.39
CA GLU A 243 -14.70 -0.35 -34.19
C GLU A 243 -15.54 0.92 -34.16
N HIS A 244 -15.14 1.87 -33.31
CA HIS A 244 -15.62 3.24 -33.34
C HIS A 244 -14.67 4.12 -34.16
N GLU A 245 -15.22 4.80 -35.16
CA GLU A 245 -14.60 5.89 -35.91
C GLU A 245 -14.38 7.11 -35.01
N ASN A 246 -13.12 7.36 -34.63
CA ASN A 246 -12.53 8.71 -34.70
C ASN A 246 -11.01 8.61 -34.51
N GLY A 247 -10.27 8.95 -35.57
CA GLY A 247 -8.84 8.72 -35.74
C GLY A 247 -7.91 9.62 -34.93
N GLN A 248 -8.12 9.73 -33.62
CA GLN A 248 -7.08 10.20 -32.70
C GLN A 248 -6.69 9.03 -31.80
N ARG A 249 -5.47 8.50 -31.98
CA ARG A 249 -4.90 7.54 -31.03
C ARG A 249 -4.90 8.21 -29.66
N PRO A 250 -5.55 7.63 -28.63
CA PRO A 250 -5.33 8.10 -27.28
C PRO A 250 -3.84 7.96 -27.03
N GLN A 251 -3.14 9.01 -26.58
CA GLN A 251 -1.91 8.76 -25.83
C GLN A 251 -2.31 7.79 -24.72
N ASP A 252 -1.73 6.58 -24.72
CA ASP A 252 -2.21 5.42 -24.00
C ASP A 252 -2.56 5.77 -22.55
N GLY A 253 -3.85 5.94 -22.27
CA GLY A 253 -4.32 6.39 -20.96
C GLY A 253 -3.91 5.45 -19.83
N LEU A 254 -3.59 4.19 -20.17
CA LEU A 254 -2.98 3.20 -19.29
C LEU A 254 -1.54 3.57 -18.94
N THR A 255 -0.70 3.87 -19.93
CA THR A 255 0.71 4.28 -19.79
C THR A 255 0.84 5.51 -18.87
N THR A 256 0.04 6.56 -19.10
CA THR A 256 0.07 7.77 -18.25
C THR A 256 -0.34 7.50 -16.80
N ARG A 257 -1.28 6.59 -16.56
CA ARG A 257 -1.71 6.20 -15.21
C ARG A 257 -0.65 5.36 -14.50
N ILE A 258 -0.07 4.38 -15.21
CA ILE A 258 1.04 3.57 -14.70
C ILE A 258 2.21 4.47 -14.30
N ILE A 259 2.60 5.44 -15.14
CA ILE A 259 3.61 6.46 -14.80
C ILE A 259 3.24 7.19 -13.49
N GLY A 260 1.97 7.56 -13.32
CA GLY A 260 1.46 8.19 -12.11
C GLY A 260 1.66 7.35 -10.84
N VAL A 261 1.28 6.07 -10.87
CA VAL A 261 1.50 5.15 -9.74
C VAL A 261 2.98 4.98 -9.43
N MET A 262 3.80 4.84 -10.46
CA MET A 262 5.24 4.64 -10.32
C MET A 262 5.93 5.87 -9.72
N ASN A 263 5.53 7.08 -10.12
CA ASN A 263 6.03 8.31 -9.51
C ASN A 263 5.63 8.44 -8.04
N ILE A 264 4.40 8.08 -7.68
CA ILE A 264 3.97 8.08 -6.28
C ILE A 264 4.82 7.09 -5.46
N ALA A 265 5.07 5.91 -6.01
CA ALA A 265 5.95 4.91 -5.38
C ALA A 265 7.38 5.44 -5.19
N ALA A 266 7.96 6.08 -6.21
CA ALA A 266 9.30 6.67 -6.15
C ALA A 266 9.41 7.72 -5.02
N ILE A 267 8.40 8.59 -4.89
CA ILE A 267 8.35 9.62 -3.84
C ILE A 267 8.29 8.98 -2.45
N LEU A 268 7.45 7.96 -2.27
CA LEU A 268 7.33 7.24 -0.99
C LEU A 268 8.66 6.62 -0.57
N ILE A 269 9.37 6.00 -1.52
CA ILE A 269 10.68 5.38 -1.29
C ILE A 269 11.73 6.43 -0.93
N LEU A 270 11.81 7.52 -1.68
CA LEU A 270 12.80 8.58 -1.46
C LEU A 270 12.65 9.20 -0.07
N ILE A 271 11.41 9.51 0.33
CA ILE A 271 11.14 10.07 1.66
C ILE A 271 11.57 9.10 2.76
N GLY A 272 11.28 7.81 2.60
CA GLY A 272 11.71 6.78 3.54
C GLY A 272 13.23 6.67 3.66
N LEU A 273 13.93 6.59 2.54
CA LEU A 273 15.40 6.52 2.51
C LEU A 273 16.05 7.72 3.19
N ILE A 274 15.62 8.95 2.87
CA ILE A 274 16.14 10.17 3.49
C ILE A 274 16.01 10.09 5.01
N PHE A 275 14.85 9.64 5.50
CA PHE A 275 14.60 9.53 6.93
C PHE A 275 15.46 8.45 7.59
N ASP A 276 15.63 7.29 6.96
CA ASP A 276 16.46 6.21 7.49
C ASP A 276 17.92 6.66 7.64
N PHE A 277 18.45 7.42 6.68
CA PHE A 277 19.80 8.00 6.80
C PHE A 277 19.93 8.96 7.97
N VAL A 278 18.94 9.84 8.18
CA VAL A 278 18.93 10.75 9.35
C VAL A 278 18.89 9.96 10.65
N LEU A 279 18.09 8.90 10.74
CA LEU A 279 18.05 8.04 11.92
C LEU A 279 19.38 7.33 12.16
N ILE A 280 20.00 6.79 11.11
CA ILE A 280 21.28 6.10 11.22
C ILE A 280 22.37 7.05 11.69
N GLU A 281 22.51 8.23 11.08
CA GLU A 281 23.47 9.24 11.51
C GLU A 281 23.23 9.65 12.97
N TRP A 282 21.96 9.85 13.36
CA TRP A 282 21.61 10.13 14.74
C TRP A 282 22.00 9.00 15.69
N PHE A 283 21.75 7.73 15.32
CA PHE A 283 22.12 6.58 16.15
C PHE A 283 23.63 6.38 16.26
N GLU A 284 24.36 6.47 15.15
CA GLU A 284 25.82 6.35 15.15
C GLU A 284 26.47 7.45 15.96
N TRP A 285 25.90 8.66 15.94
CA TRP A 285 26.40 9.79 16.72
C TRP A 285 26.09 9.66 18.22
N GLN A 286 24.93 9.10 18.57
CA GLN A 286 24.41 9.16 19.93
C GLN A 286 24.56 7.87 20.75
N TYR A 287 24.74 6.70 20.11
CA TYR A 287 24.71 5.40 20.80
C TYR A 287 25.93 4.53 20.48
N GLN A 288 26.79 4.36 21.49
CA GLN A 288 27.68 3.20 21.58
C GLN A 288 26.84 1.94 21.85
N PRO A 289 27.21 0.74 21.36
CA PRO A 289 26.38 -0.46 21.29
C PRO A 289 25.88 -1.05 22.64
N ALA A 290 26.10 -0.37 23.77
CA ALA A 290 25.82 -0.86 25.12
C ALA A 290 24.82 -0.01 25.93
N GLU A 291 24.30 1.12 25.43
CA GLU A 291 23.41 2.00 26.21
C GLU A 291 21.91 1.85 25.88
N LEU A 292 21.06 1.95 26.90
CA LEU A 292 19.60 1.88 26.78
C LEU A 292 19.05 3.05 25.95
N ILE A 293 18.26 2.72 24.91
CA ILE A 293 17.60 3.71 24.05
C ILE A 293 16.51 4.46 24.85
N PRO A 294 16.47 5.80 24.84
CA PRO A 294 15.49 6.59 25.58
C PRO A 294 14.06 6.41 25.08
N GLY A 295 13.10 6.42 26.01
CA GLY A 295 11.67 6.24 25.74
C GLY A 295 11.02 7.27 24.80
N TRP A 296 11.64 8.44 24.61
CA TRP A 296 11.15 9.48 23.69
C TRP A 296 11.46 9.20 22.21
N TRP A 297 12.39 8.28 21.93
CA TRP A 297 12.84 7.97 20.57
C TRP A 297 11.77 7.26 19.74
N LEU A 298 11.01 6.34 20.35
CA LEU A 298 10.00 5.53 19.66
C LEU A 298 8.78 6.35 19.18
N PRO A 299 8.19 7.28 19.97
CA PRO A 299 7.16 8.19 19.48
C PRO A 299 7.61 9.03 18.28
N ALA A 300 8.87 9.49 18.26
CA ALA A 300 9.42 10.27 17.15
C ALA A 300 9.54 9.41 15.87
N ALA A 301 10.10 8.20 15.97
CA ALA A 301 10.23 7.29 14.83
C ALA A 301 8.87 6.88 14.24
N ILE A 302 7.88 6.59 15.10
CA ILE A 302 6.51 6.23 14.69
C ILE A 302 5.79 7.41 14.03
N THR A 303 5.93 8.62 14.59
CA THR A 303 5.29 9.84 14.05
C THR A 303 5.88 10.23 12.70
N LEU A 304 7.17 9.98 12.48
CA LEU A 304 7.86 10.34 11.23
C LEU A 304 7.64 9.31 10.12
N CYS A 305 7.55 8.01 10.45
CA CYS A 305 7.07 6.98 9.52
C CYS A 305 5.63 7.27 9.05
N ALA A 306 4.80 7.85 9.91
CA ALA A 306 3.44 8.27 9.58
C ALA A 306 3.38 9.43 8.57
N LEU A 307 4.35 10.36 8.67
CA LEU A 307 4.41 11.56 7.81
C LEU A 307 4.89 11.25 6.38
N GLY A 308 5.76 10.25 6.21
CA GLY A 308 6.20 9.79 4.88
C GLY A 308 5.07 9.25 4.00
N VAL A 309 4.06 8.63 4.61
CA VAL A 309 2.82 8.21 3.92
C VAL A 309 1.90 9.41 3.60
N GLY A 310 1.99 10.48 4.41
CA GLY A 310 1.19 11.70 4.25
C GLY A 310 1.63 12.60 3.08
N ALA A 311 2.92 12.74 2.83
CA ALA A 311 3.44 13.65 1.80
C ALA A 311 2.96 13.30 0.37
N SER A 312 2.71 12.02 0.09
CA SER A 312 2.38 11.51 -1.25
C SER A 312 0.98 11.87 -1.76
N LEU A 313 0.08 12.35 -0.88
CA LEU A 313 -1.26 12.78 -1.29
C LEU A 313 -1.39 14.28 -1.57
N TYR A 314 -0.34 15.06 -1.29
CA TYR A 314 -0.28 16.46 -1.66
C TYR A 314 0.13 16.65 -3.14
N VAL A 315 1.00 15.79 -3.65
CA VAL A 315 1.52 15.87 -5.04
C VAL A 315 0.44 15.60 -6.10
N GLY A 316 -0.61 14.82 -5.79
CA GLY A 316 -1.75 14.56 -6.69
C GLY A 316 -2.70 15.75 -6.94
N ARG A 317 -2.45 16.92 -6.33
CA ARG A 317 -3.18 18.18 -6.61
C ARG A 317 -2.44 19.14 -7.52
N ALA A 318 -1.10 19.13 -7.54
CA ALA A 318 -0.32 20.05 -8.37
C ALA A 318 -0.48 19.75 -9.88
N GLY A 319 -0.66 18.48 -10.26
CA GLY A 319 -0.84 18.08 -11.67
C GLY A 319 -2.23 18.32 -12.27
N ARG A 320 -3.25 18.68 -11.48
CA ARG A 320 -4.62 18.92 -11.98
C ARG A 320 -4.95 20.40 -12.23
N GLY A 321 -4.04 21.32 -11.86
CA GLY A 321 -4.21 22.76 -12.06
C GLY A 321 -3.82 23.28 -13.45
N CYS A 322 -2.99 22.55 -14.20
CA CYS A 322 -2.49 23.01 -15.50
C CYS A 322 -3.33 22.58 -16.72
N ALA A 323 -4.37 21.74 -16.55
CA ALA A 323 -5.23 21.29 -17.66
C ALA A 323 -6.55 22.08 -17.77
N ARG A 324 -6.62 23.27 -17.17
CA ARG A 324 -7.70 24.24 -17.37
C ARG A 324 -7.12 25.59 -17.75
N ARG A 325 -6.59 25.68 -18.97
CA ARG A 325 -6.65 26.87 -19.82
C ARG A 325 -6.76 26.41 -21.26
#